data_AF-A0A2H5Z6X1-F1
#
_entry.id   AF-A0A2H5Z6X1-F1
#
_cell.length_a   1.000
_cell.length_b   1.000
_cell.length_c   1.000
_cell.angle_alpha   90.00
_cell.angle_beta   90.00
_cell.angle_gamma   90.00
#
_symmetry.space_group_name_H-M   'P 1'
#
loop_
_entity.id
_entity.type
_entity.pdbx_description
1 polymer ?
#
loop_
_entity_poly.entity_id
_entity_poly.type
_entity_poly.pdbx_seq_one_letter_code
_entity_poly.pdbx_strand_id
1 'polypeptide(L)'
;MELLFALMVGTLYGCSLYLLLRRSIVKLAVGLILLGNGANLLIFSAGGLIRGRPPLVPEGATTVPAPYADPLPQALILTAIVISFGVLVFAVALIYRTYRALSTDDLDDLTTTDRLGEVTEAAHRPLVPIATITQSADDGR
;
A
#
# COMPACT_ATOMS: atom_id res chain seq x y z
N MET A 1 -4.77 3.79 27.58
CA MET A 1 -4.68 3.13 26.25
C MET A 1 -4.33 4.11 25.15
N GLU A 2 -4.88 5.32 25.19
CA GLU A 2 -4.61 6.37 24.18
C GLU A 2 -3.12 6.68 23.99
N LEU A 3 -2.34 6.79 25.07
CA LEU A 3 -0.89 7.03 24.97
C LEU A 3 -0.15 5.93 24.20
N LEU A 4 -0.52 4.66 24.39
CA LEU A 4 0.10 3.54 23.68
C LEU A 4 -0.22 3.58 22.18
N PHE A 5 -1.48 3.89 21.84
CA PHE A 5 -1.90 4.08 20.45
C PHE A 5 -1.20 5.26 19.80
N ALA A 6 -1.08 6.40 20.52
CA ALA A 6 -0.36 7.57 20.03
C ALA A 6 1.13 7.25 19.73
N LEU A 7 1.80 6.51 20.61
CA LEU A 7 3.18 6.08 20.39
C LEU A 7 3.29 5.09 19.22
N MET A 8 2.36 4.13 19.09
CA MET A 8 2.34 3.20 17.95
C MET A 8 2.14 3.93 16.63
N VAL A 9 1.14 4.81 16.54
CA VAL A 9 0.85 5.61 15.34
C VAL A 9 2.05 6.49 15.00
N GLY A 10 2.62 7.20 15.98
CA GLY A 10 3.78 8.05 15.77
C GLY A 10 5.00 7.27 15.26
N THR A 11 5.26 6.09 15.82
CA THR A 11 6.36 5.22 15.38
C THR A 11 6.12 4.68 13.97
N LEU A 12 4.89 4.23 13.67
CA LEU A 12 4.55 3.76 12.33
C LEU A 12 4.70 4.87 11.29
N TYR A 13 4.18 6.07 11.55
CA TYR A 13 4.34 7.21 10.65
C TYR A 13 5.82 7.60 10.49
N GLY A 14 6.59 7.66 11.58
CA GLY A 14 8.02 7.96 11.54
C GLY A 14 8.80 6.96 10.69
N CYS A 15 8.61 5.67 10.91
CA CYS A 15 9.24 4.61 10.11
C CYS A 15 8.78 4.65 8.65
N SER A 16 7.49 4.89 8.39
CA SER A 16 6.94 4.98 7.03
C SER A 16 7.57 6.11 6.25
N LEU A 17 7.59 7.32 6.82
CA LEU A 17 8.18 8.49 6.19
C LEU A 17 9.67 8.28 5.96
N TYR A 18 10.40 7.73 6.94
CA TYR A 18 11.81 7.38 6.77
C TYR A 18 12.07 6.45 5.59
N LEU A 19 11.22 5.42 5.42
CA LEU A 19 11.35 4.48 4.30
C LEU A 19 10.94 5.08 2.95
N LEU A 20 9.95 5.98 2.92
CA LEU A 20 9.52 6.70 1.72
C LEU A 20 10.63 7.62 1.19
N LEU A 21 11.45 8.18 2.07
CA LEU A 21 12.60 9.02 1.69
C LEU A 21 13.83 8.18 1.29
N ARG A 22 13.74 6.85 1.27
CA ARG A 22 14.88 5.99 0.96
C ARG A 22 15.00 5.72 -0.53
N ARG A 23 16.24 5.61 -0.98
CA ARG A 23 16.65 5.43 -2.38
C ARG A 23 16.20 4.11 -3.03
N SER A 24 15.82 3.08 -2.25
CA SER A 24 15.38 1.81 -2.83
C SER A 24 13.87 1.78 -3.01
N ILE A 25 13.43 1.44 -4.22
CA ILE A 25 12.03 1.35 -4.62
C ILE A 25 11.27 0.30 -3.79
N VAL A 26 11.95 -0.80 -3.39
CA VAL A 26 11.36 -1.82 -2.50
C VAL A 26 11.10 -1.24 -1.11
N LYS A 27 12.03 -0.44 -0.59
CA LYS A 27 11.86 0.23 0.71
C LYS A 27 10.71 1.25 0.65
N LEU A 28 10.54 1.93 -0.48
CA LEU A 28 9.38 2.81 -0.71
C LEU A 28 8.07 2.03 -0.62
N ALA A 29 7.97 0.84 -1.25
CA ALA A 29 6.78 0.00 -1.15
C ALA A 29 6.49 -0.43 0.30
N VAL A 30 7.51 -0.83 1.04
CA VAL A 30 7.37 -1.15 2.48
C VAL A 30 6.92 0.08 3.27
N GLY A 31 7.45 1.27 2.97
CA GLY A 31 7.00 2.53 3.55
C GLY A 31 5.51 2.81 3.32
N LEU A 32 4.99 2.54 2.11
CA LEU A 32 3.56 2.66 1.81
C LEU A 32 2.70 1.68 2.63
N ILE A 33 3.17 0.44 2.81
CA ILE A 33 2.48 -0.56 3.64
C ILE A 33 2.38 -0.07 5.08
N LEU A 34 3.49 0.39 5.67
CA LEU A 34 3.49 0.89 7.04
C LEU A 34 2.61 2.14 7.17
N LEU A 35 2.60 3.02 6.17
CA LEU A 35 1.80 4.25 6.19
C LEU A 35 0.30 3.92 6.20
N GLY A 36 -0.15 2.98 5.36
CA GLY A 36 -1.54 2.53 5.35
C GLY A 36 -1.97 1.92 6.68
N ASN A 37 -1.11 1.10 7.30
CA ASN A 37 -1.38 0.55 8.64
C ASN A 37 -1.43 1.65 9.71
N GLY A 38 -0.54 2.64 9.65
CA GLY A 38 -0.54 3.80 10.54
C GLY A 38 -1.82 4.62 10.42
N ALA A 39 -2.27 4.87 9.19
CA ALA A 39 -3.53 5.57 8.92
C ALA A 39 -4.74 4.81 9.47
N ASN A 40 -4.79 3.48 9.31
CA ASN A 40 -5.86 2.64 9.87
C ASN A 40 -5.90 2.74 11.40
N LEU A 41 -4.74 2.68 12.08
CA LEU A 41 -4.67 2.85 13.53
C LEU A 41 -5.04 4.27 13.99
N LEU A 42 -4.71 5.29 13.21
CA LEU A 42 -5.07 6.68 13.49
C LEU A 42 -6.59 6.88 13.43
N ILE A 43 -7.25 6.34 12.39
CA ILE A 43 -8.72 6.35 12.27
C ILE A 43 -9.36 5.57 13.44
N PHE A 44 -8.79 4.41 13.78
CA PHE A 44 -9.27 3.61 14.92
C PHE A 44 -9.21 4.40 16.23
N SER A 45 -8.13 5.15 16.47
CA SER A 45 -7.98 5.98 17.67
C SER A 45 -8.99 7.14 17.73
N ALA A 46 -9.50 7.62 16.60
CA ALA A 46 -10.50 8.69 16.54
C ALA A 46 -11.90 8.21 16.98
N GLY A 47 -12.17 6.91 16.92
CA GLY A 47 -13.46 6.29 17.26
C GLY A 47 -13.80 6.13 18.73
N GLY A 48 -12.91 6.57 19.63
CA GLY A 48 -13.02 6.31 21.06
C GLY A 48 -12.59 4.88 21.41
N LEU A 49 -11.52 4.76 22.19
CA LEU A 49 -10.92 3.49 22.64
C LEU A 49 -11.70 2.86 23.81
N ILE A 50 -13.02 2.79 23.68
CA ILE A 50 -13.91 2.24 24.70
C ILE A 50 -14.05 0.74 24.48
N ARG A 51 -13.98 -0.06 25.54
CA ARG A 51 -14.36 -1.48 25.47
C ARG A 51 -15.88 -1.59 25.34
N GLY A 52 -16.37 -1.53 24.10
CA GLY A 52 -17.76 -1.77 23.74
C GLY A 52 -17.98 -3.16 23.17
N ARG A 53 -19.24 -3.59 23.12
CA ARG A 53 -19.67 -4.76 22.34
C ARG A 53 -19.58 -4.43 20.84
N PRO A 54 -19.45 -5.44 19.95
CA PRO A 54 -19.54 -5.22 18.51
C PRO A 54 -20.85 -4.49 18.16
N PRO A 55 -20.85 -3.55 17.20
CA PRO A 55 -22.04 -2.83 16.77
C PRO A 55 -22.95 -3.72 15.89
N LEU A 56 -23.42 -4.83 16.47
CA LEU A 56 -24.30 -5.80 15.84
C LEU A 56 -25.61 -5.83 16.60
N VAL A 57 -26.73 -5.75 15.89
CA VAL A 57 -28.07 -5.85 16.47
C VAL A 57 -28.38 -7.32 16.74
N PRO A 58 -28.65 -7.74 17.99
CA PRO A 58 -29.03 -9.11 18.31
C PRO A 58 -30.36 -9.50 17.64
N GLU A 59 -30.54 -10.78 17.35
CA GLU A 59 -31.81 -11.30 16.83
C GLU A 59 -32.97 -10.98 17.78
N GLY A 60 -34.03 -10.35 17.25
CA GLY A 60 -35.20 -9.92 18.03
C GLY A 60 -35.07 -8.56 18.73
N ALA A 61 -33.92 -7.88 18.64
CA ALA A 61 -33.75 -6.52 19.14
C ALA A 61 -33.88 -5.49 18.00
N THR A 62 -34.36 -4.29 18.33
CA THR A 62 -34.42 -3.15 17.40
C THR A 62 -33.23 -2.20 17.55
N THR A 63 -32.46 -2.33 18.63
CA THR A 63 -31.34 -1.44 18.97
C THR A 63 -30.16 -2.23 19.55
N VAL A 64 -28.95 -1.68 19.40
CA VAL A 64 -27.73 -2.27 19.98
C VAL A 64 -27.66 -1.93 21.47
N PRO A 65 -27.50 -2.92 22.38
CA PRO A 65 -27.33 -2.65 23.80
C PRO A 65 -26.05 -1.83 24.06
N ALA A 66 -26.17 -0.68 24.72
CA ALA A 66 -25.02 0.11 25.14
C ALA A 66 -24.21 -0.63 26.24
N PRO A 67 -22.87 -0.48 26.31
CA PRO A 67 -22.00 0.26 25.38
C PRO A 67 -21.59 -0.60 24.16
N TYR A 68 -21.63 0.00 22.97
CA TYR A 68 -21.14 -0.59 21.72
C TYR A 68 -20.07 0.30 21.08
N ALA A 69 -19.18 -0.29 20.28
CA ALA A 69 -18.14 0.45 19.57
C ALA A 69 -18.73 1.26 18.40
N ASP A 70 -18.22 2.47 18.15
CA ASP A 70 -18.69 3.29 17.02
C ASP A 70 -18.48 2.55 15.69
N PRO A 71 -19.55 2.30 14.90
CA PRO A 71 -19.43 1.64 13.60
C PRO A 71 -18.80 2.53 12.52
N LEU A 72 -18.79 3.86 12.68
CA LEU A 72 -18.30 4.79 11.66
C LEU A 72 -16.79 4.61 11.38
N PRO A 73 -15.89 4.66 12.40
CA PRO A 73 -14.46 4.38 12.19
C PRO A 73 -14.21 3.00 11.57
N GLN A 74 -15.01 1.99 11.92
CA GLN A 74 -14.84 0.63 11.42
C GLN A 74 -15.11 0.54 9.91
N ALA A 75 -16.20 1.18 9.45
CA ALA A 75 -16.51 1.27 8.03
C ALA A 75 -15.41 2.03 7.26
N LEU A 76 -14.93 3.15 7.81
CA LEU A 76 -13.86 3.94 7.21
C LEU A 76 -12.55 3.15 7.09
N ILE A 77 -12.18 2.36 8.11
CA ILE A 77 -10.99 1.51 8.08
C ILE A 77 -11.12 0.44 6.99
N LEU A 78 -12.28 -0.20 6.84
CA LEU A 78 -12.48 -1.21 5.79
C LEU A 78 -12.28 -0.61 4.38
N THR A 79 -12.81 0.60 4.14
CA THR A 79 -12.58 1.33 2.89
C THR A 79 -11.11 1.69 2.69
N ALA A 80 -10.45 2.20 3.75
CA ALA A 80 -9.04 2.57 3.69
C ALA A 80 -8.13 1.37 3.40
N ILE A 81 -8.44 0.18 3.93
CA ILE A 81 -7.72 -1.07 3.65
C ILE A 81 -7.80 -1.41 2.16
N VAL A 82 -8.99 -1.36 1.56
CA VAL A 82 -9.17 -1.70 0.13
C VAL A 82 -8.43 -0.70 -0.78
N ILE A 83 -8.50 0.59 -0.47
CA ILE A 83 -7.76 1.62 -1.23
C ILE A 83 -6.24 1.39 -1.11
N SER A 84 -5.74 1.18 0.11
CA SER A 84 -4.32 0.92 0.37
C SER A 84 -3.83 -0.33 -0.37
N PHE A 85 -4.65 -1.39 -0.39
CA PHE A 85 -4.36 -2.60 -1.14
C PHE A 85 -4.28 -2.34 -2.65
N GLY A 86 -5.24 -1.60 -3.22
CA GLY A 86 -5.22 -1.24 -4.64
C GLY A 86 -3.98 -0.43 -5.03
N VAL A 87 -3.63 0.58 -4.24
CA VAL A 87 -2.41 1.38 -4.43
C VAL A 87 -1.15 0.52 -4.32
N LEU A 88 -1.11 -0.40 -3.35
CA LEU A 88 0.04 -1.28 -3.15
C LEU A 88 0.24 -2.26 -4.32
N VAL A 89 -0.83 -2.92 -4.77
CA VAL A 89 -0.78 -3.84 -5.92
C VAL A 89 -0.33 -3.09 -7.17
N PHE A 90 -0.89 -1.90 -7.41
CA PHE A 90 -0.48 -1.06 -8.52
C PHE A 90 0.99 -0.65 -8.43
N ALA A 91 1.44 -0.20 -7.26
CA ALA A 91 2.84 0.15 -7.03
C ALA A 91 3.74 -1.06 -7.30
N VAL A 92 3.47 -2.23 -6.73
CA VAL A 92 4.26 -3.45 -6.97
C VAL A 92 4.31 -3.83 -8.45
N ALA A 93 3.19 -3.72 -9.17
CA ALA A 93 3.15 -3.97 -10.61
C ALA A 93 4.06 -2.99 -11.40
N LEU A 94 4.06 -1.71 -11.01
CA LEU A 94 4.99 -0.73 -11.59
C LEU A 94 6.45 -1.04 -11.26
N ILE A 95 6.74 -1.37 -10.00
CA ILE A 95 8.10 -1.73 -9.55
C ILE A 95 8.62 -2.92 -10.36
N TYR A 96 7.80 -3.96 -10.52
CA TYR A 96 8.14 -5.12 -11.33
C TYR A 96 8.44 -4.72 -12.79
N ARG A 97 7.60 -3.88 -13.39
CA ARG A 97 7.79 -3.40 -14.77
C ARG A 97 9.05 -2.56 -14.91
N THR A 98 9.32 -1.65 -13.97
CA THR A 98 10.52 -0.80 -13.94
C THR A 98 11.77 -1.64 -13.80
N TYR A 99 11.78 -2.59 -12.87
CA TYR A 99 12.91 -3.50 -12.67
C TYR A 99 13.19 -4.34 -13.93
N ARG A 100 12.15 -4.80 -14.62
CA ARG A 100 12.30 -5.52 -15.90
C ARG A 100 12.86 -4.66 -17.03
N ALA A 101 12.61 -3.35 -17.01
CA ALA A 101 13.07 -2.43 -18.05
C ALA A 101 14.48 -1.89 -17.79
N LEU A 102 14.81 -1.56 -16.54
CA LEU A 102 16.07 -0.89 -16.18
C LEU A 102 17.04 -1.77 -15.37
N SER A 103 16.58 -2.92 -14.84
CA SER A 103 17.37 -3.81 -13.97
C SER A 103 18.01 -3.11 -12.76
N THR A 104 17.40 -2.02 -12.28
CA THR A 104 17.81 -1.28 -11.07
C THR A 104 16.63 -1.12 -10.13
N ASP A 105 16.88 -1.15 -8.82
CA ASP A 105 15.91 -0.84 -7.76
C ASP A 105 16.16 0.54 -7.14
N ASP A 106 17.13 1.27 -7.68
CA ASP A 106 17.61 2.53 -7.17
C ASP A 106 16.86 3.71 -7.82
N LEU A 107 16.23 4.54 -7.00
CA LEU A 107 15.46 5.70 -7.46
C LEU A 107 16.33 6.78 -8.12
N ASP A 108 17.58 6.96 -7.70
CA ASP A 108 18.46 7.99 -8.27
C ASP A 108 18.94 7.59 -9.67
N ASP A 109 18.84 6.31 -10.03
CA ASP A 109 19.19 5.82 -11.36
C ASP A 109 18.05 6.05 -12.38
N LEU A 110 16.83 6.39 -11.92
CA LEU A 110 15.63 6.59 -12.75
C LEU A 110 15.61 7.95 -13.48
N THR A 111 16.73 8.36 -14.09
CA THR A 111 16.92 9.69 -14.70
C THR A 111 16.70 9.74 -16.21
N THR A 112 16.25 8.66 -16.84
CA THR A 112 16.16 8.53 -18.31
C THR A 112 15.37 9.65 -18.98
N THR A 113 14.33 10.18 -18.33
CA THR A 113 13.52 11.29 -18.87
C THR A 113 14.16 12.66 -18.68
N ASP A 114 15.03 12.83 -17.69
CA ASP A 114 15.67 14.11 -17.36
C ASP A 114 16.89 14.39 -18.25
N ARG A 115 17.48 13.34 -18.85
CA ARG A 115 18.63 13.45 -19.76
C ARG A 115 18.18 13.80 -21.19
N LEU A 116 17.99 15.08 -21.45
CA LEU A 116 17.76 15.63 -22.80
C LEU A 116 19.05 15.55 -23.64
N GLY A 117 19.41 14.36 -24.15
CA GLY A 117 20.54 14.25 -25.09
C GLY A 117 21.10 12.86 -25.39
N GLU A 118 20.86 11.86 -24.55
CA GLU A 118 21.40 10.50 -24.76
C GLU A 118 20.26 9.48 -24.80
N VAL A 119 19.47 9.49 -25.87
CA VAL A 119 18.58 8.37 -26.17
C VAL A 119 19.44 7.25 -26.72
N THR A 120 20.08 6.47 -25.84
CA THR A 120 20.74 5.23 -26.24
C THR A 120 19.68 4.28 -26.78
N GLU A 121 19.95 3.75 -27.98
CA GLU A 121 19.10 2.96 -28.88
C GLU A 121 18.34 1.78 -28.26
N ALA A 122 18.63 1.40 -27.01
CA ALA A 122 17.95 0.36 -26.24
C ALA A 122 16.49 0.71 -25.88
N ALA A 123 16.12 1.99 -25.79
CA ALA A 123 14.75 2.41 -25.46
C ALA A 123 13.72 2.14 -26.57
N HIS A 124 14.17 1.81 -27.78
CA HIS A 124 13.28 1.53 -28.93
C HIS A 124 12.97 0.03 -29.12
N ARG A 125 13.44 -0.86 -28.23
CA ARG A 125 12.99 -2.26 -28.30
C ARG A 125 11.52 -2.33 -27.87
N PRO A 126 10.61 -2.80 -28.74
CA PRO A 126 9.21 -2.93 -28.38
C PRO A 126 9.07 -3.86 -27.18
N LEU A 127 8.25 -3.46 -26.22
CA LEU A 127 7.87 -4.31 -25.09
C LEU A 127 7.27 -5.60 -25.66
N VAL A 128 7.87 -6.75 -25.35
CA VAL A 128 7.34 -8.04 -25.76
C VAL A 128 5.92 -8.19 -25.18
N PRO A 129 4.88 -8.39 -26.00
CA PRO A 129 3.52 -8.55 -25.52
C PRO A 129 3.41 -9.74 -24.56
N ILE A 130 2.60 -9.61 -23.51
CA ILE A 130 2.34 -10.70 -22.54
C ILE A 130 1.83 -11.96 -23.25
N ALA A 131 1.11 -11.82 -24.36
CA ALA A 131 0.62 -12.94 -25.18
C ALA A 131 1.74 -13.80 -25.80
N THR A 132 2.94 -13.24 -26.02
CA THR A 132 4.09 -14.00 -26.54
C THR A 132 4.71 -14.89 -25.47
N ILE A 133 4.52 -14.58 -24.19
CA ILE A 133 5.08 -15.33 -23.05
C ILE A 133 4.39 -16.70 -22.89
N THR A 134 3.09 -16.78 -23.16
CA THR A 134 2.31 -18.02 -22.99
C THR A 134 2.56 -19.03 -24.11
N GLN A 135 2.93 -18.57 -25.31
CA GLN A 135 3.11 -19.45 -26.47
C GLN A 135 4.47 -20.16 -26.48
N SER A 136 5.52 -19.53 -25.92
CA SER A 136 6.86 -20.16 -25.80
C SER A 136 6.95 -21.27 -24.73
N ALA A 137 5.94 -21.38 -23.86
CA ALA A 137 5.88 -22.42 -22.83
C ALA A 137 5.11 -23.67 -23.27
N ASP A 138 4.31 -23.58 -24.34
CA ASP A 138 3.49 -24.68 -24.87
C ASP A 138 4.16 -25.39 -26.08
N ASP A 139 5.01 -24.68 -26.84
CA ASP A 139 5.75 -25.19 -28.01
C ASP A 139 7.04 -25.95 -27.64
N GLY A 140 6.96 -26.77 -26.59
CA GLY A 140 8.06 -27.57 -26.05
C GLY A 140 7.77 -29.07 -26.04
N ARG A 141 6.83 -29.55 -26.88
CA ARG A 141 6.52 -30.96 -27.09
C ARG A 141 6.62 -31.34 -28.55
#